data_AF-A0A816GH38-F1
#
_entry.id   AF-A0A816GH38-F1
#
_cell.length_a   1.000
_cell.length_b   1.000
_cell.length_c   1.000
_cell.angle_alpha   90.00
_cell.angle_beta   90.00
_cell.angle_gamma   90.00
#
_symmetry.space_group_name_H-M   'P 1'
#
loop_
_entity.id
_entity.type
_entity.pdbx_description
1 polymer ?
#
loop_
_entity_poly.entity_id
_entity_poly.type
_entity_poly.pdbx_seq_one_letter_code
_entity_poly.pdbx_strand_id
1 'polypeptide(L)'
;MSEAPLPSRRHQRSNSYDRAVSGMQSGSTMQNSATASARTEQDNIYLIKWIDFNHERLPILLQNVNGPCPLLAIVNILLLRKRILLHPTATTISTERVVALLAEYLLQIDSTKLPNRQQANYEQNIEDTLAVLPQFLTGLDINLRFNGVDQFEYTRECIIFDLLGIQLYHGWIIDPQNKQLQALRFSSYNQLVEKMLRQKHSDNENLSRESLSIEQFLEENRSQLTCYGILKLNETMQDNQLAVLFRNNHFN
;
A
#
# COMPACT_ATOMS: atom_id res chain seq x y z
N MET A 1 36.31 52.92 -35.75
CA MET A 1 36.15 51.46 -35.91
C MET A 1 36.16 50.89 -34.52
N SER A 2 34.96 50.68 -33.99
CA SER A 2 34.69 50.39 -32.59
C SER A 2 34.07 49.01 -32.52
N GLU A 3 34.84 48.01 -32.08
CA GLU A 3 34.35 46.66 -31.81
C GLU A 3 33.96 46.55 -30.33
N ALA A 4 32.68 46.28 -30.11
CA ALA A 4 32.10 45.99 -28.81
C ALA A 4 32.29 44.49 -28.48
N PRO A 5 32.57 44.11 -27.21
CA PRO A 5 32.69 42.71 -26.83
C PRO A 5 31.32 42.06 -26.56
N LEU A 6 31.26 40.77 -26.92
CA LEU A 6 30.17 39.81 -26.79
C LEU A 6 29.63 39.65 -25.34
N PRO A 7 28.33 39.40 -25.14
CA PRO A 7 27.76 39.11 -23.83
C PRO A 7 27.93 37.64 -23.41
N SER A 8 28.24 37.47 -22.12
CA SER A 8 28.50 36.21 -21.42
C SER A 8 27.27 35.29 -21.35
N ARG A 9 27.49 34.00 -21.65
CA ARG A 9 26.54 32.88 -21.52
C ARG A 9 26.04 32.73 -20.07
N ARG A 10 24.73 32.93 -19.86
CA ARG A 10 24.00 32.39 -18.70
C ARG A 10 23.81 30.88 -18.87
N HIS A 11 24.36 30.09 -17.97
CA HIS A 11 23.98 28.68 -17.81
C HIS A 11 22.58 28.61 -17.17
N GLN A 12 21.57 28.31 -17.98
CA GLN A 12 20.29 27.78 -17.50
C GLN A 12 20.52 26.32 -17.10
N ARG A 13 20.50 26.03 -15.79
CA ARG A 13 20.28 24.67 -15.31
C ARG A 13 18.78 24.39 -15.41
N SER A 14 18.43 23.41 -16.22
CA SER A 14 17.07 22.92 -16.45
C SER A 14 16.51 22.29 -15.17
N ASN A 15 15.40 22.83 -14.68
CA ASN A 15 14.55 22.20 -13.67
C ASN A 15 13.93 20.92 -14.24
N SER A 16 14.22 19.79 -13.60
CA SER A 16 13.73 18.46 -13.96
C SER A 16 12.43 18.06 -13.24
N TYR A 17 11.56 19.02 -12.92
CA TYR A 17 10.35 18.77 -12.12
C TYR A 17 9.01 19.13 -12.80
N ASP A 18 9.02 19.64 -14.04
CA ASP A 18 7.80 20.02 -14.79
C ASP A 18 7.25 18.91 -15.72
N ARG A 19 7.35 17.63 -15.31
CA ARG A 19 6.80 16.50 -16.09
C ARG A 19 5.68 15.72 -15.41
N ALA A 20 5.03 16.33 -14.44
CA ALA A 20 3.73 15.92 -13.96
C ALA A 20 2.75 17.05 -14.27
N VAL A 21 1.66 16.74 -14.98
CA VAL A 21 0.58 17.64 -15.43
C VAL A 21 0.77 18.23 -16.84
N SER A 22 0.45 17.45 -17.88
CA SER A 22 -0.39 17.87 -19.02
C SER A 22 -0.44 16.78 -20.09
N GLY A 23 -1.64 16.41 -20.54
CA GLY A 23 -1.83 15.54 -21.71
C GLY A 23 -3.22 14.91 -21.85
N MET A 24 -4.27 15.72 -22.01
CA MET A 24 -5.55 15.28 -22.58
C MET A 24 -5.84 16.01 -23.90
N GLN A 25 -6.45 15.26 -24.82
CA GLN A 25 -6.97 15.59 -26.17
C GLN A 25 -5.94 15.58 -27.31
N SER A 26 -6.16 14.97 -28.48
CA SER A 26 -7.27 14.20 -29.07
C SER A 26 -6.79 13.65 -30.42
N GLY A 27 -7.26 12.46 -30.84
CA GLY A 27 -6.99 11.92 -32.19
C GLY A 27 -7.58 10.51 -32.40
N SER A 28 -8.58 10.44 -33.28
CA SER A 28 -9.34 9.29 -33.78
C SER A 28 -8.59 7.96 -34.00
N THR A 29 -9.28 6.82 -33.80
CA THR A 29 -9.62 5.82 -34.85
C THR A 29 -10.52 4.72 -34.26
N MET A 30 -11.72 4.54 -34.83
CA MET A 30 -12.61 3.41 -34.57
C MET A 30 -11.99 2.13 -35.14
N GLN A 31 -11.31 1.33 -34.31
CA GLN A 31 -10.93 -0.08 -34.55
C GLN A 31 -10.16 -0.59 -33.32
N ASN A 32 -10.81 -0.87 -32.18
CA ASN A 32 -10.10 -1.44 -31.01
C ASN A 32 -10.98 -2.15 -29.96
N SER A 33 -12.24 -2.46 -30.26
CA SER A 33 -13.17 -3.04 -29.28
C SER A 33 -12.85 -4.50 -28.91
N ALA A 34 -12.38 -5.33 -29.85
CA ALA A 34 -12.13 -6.75 -29.59
C ALA A 34 -10.81 -7.01 -28.82
N THR A 35 -9.76 -6.22 -29.09
CA THR A 35 -8.43 -6.33 -28.45
C THR A 35 -8.38 -5.70 -27.05
N ALA A 36 -9.19 -4.67 -26.80
CA ALA A 36 -9.34 -4.09 -25.46
C ALA A 36 -10.13 -5.04 -24.52
N SER A 37 -11.17 -5.70 -25.04
CA SER A 37 -12.02 -6.66 -24.30
C SER A 37 -11.24 -7.90 -23.85
N ALA A 38 -10.40 -8.48 -24.72
CA ALA A 38 -9.58 -9.64 -24.35
C ALA A 38 -8.49 -9.32 -23.30
N ARG A 39 -7.98 -8.08 -23.30
CA ARG A 39 -7.03 -7.61 -22.26
C ARG A 39 -7.72 -7.38 -20.90
N THR A 40 -8.98 -6.92 -20.90
CA THR A 40 -9.74 -6.71 -19.67
C THR A 40 -10.18 -8.03 -19.02
N GLU A 41 -10.41 -9.08 -19.80
CA GLU A 41 -10.71 -10.42 -19.27
C GLU A 41 -9.50 -11.09 -18.60
N GLN A 42 -8.28 -10.88 -19.13
CA GLN A 42 -7.04 -11.43 -18.56
C GLN A 42 -6.60 -10.73 -17.27
N ASP A 43 -6.97 -9.47 -17.07
CA ASP A 43 -6.73 -8.76 -15.81
C ASP A 43 -7.64 -9.25 -14.67
N ASN A 44 -8.71 -9.98 -15.00
CA ASN A 44 -9.70 -10.51 -14.06
C ASN A 44 -9.50 -11.98 -13.68
N ILE A 45 -8.40 -12.61 -14.06
CA ILE A 45 -8.10 -14.02 -13.75
C ILE A 45 -6.72 -14.11 -13.08
N TYR A 46 -6.68 -14.77 -11.93
CA TYR A 46 -5.44 -15.06 -11.20
C TYR A 46 -5.04 -16.52 -11.37
N LEU A 47 -3.73 -16.75 -11.53
CA LEU A 47 -3.17 -18.10 -11.52
C LEU A 47 -3.12 -18.61 -10.08
N ILE A 48 -3.44 -19.89 -9.89
CA ILE A 48 -3.32 -20.58 -8.61
C ILE A 48 -2.03 -21.39 -8.63
N LYS A 49 -1.17 -21.14 -7.64
CA LYS A 49 0.01 -21.96 -7.37
C LYS A 49 -0.26 -22.79 -6.13
N TRP A 50 -0.14 -24.11 -6.26
CA TRP A 50 -0.17 -25.02 -5.12
C TRP A 50 1.25 -25.15 -4.56
N ILE A 51 1.41 -24.86 -3.27
CA ILE A 51 2.69 -24.91 -2.55
C ILE A 51 2.59 -25.87 -1.37
N ASP A 52 3.73 -26.41 -0.95
CA ASP A 52 3.85 -27.13 0.32
C ASP A 52 4.12 -26.12 1.44
N PHE A 53 3.13 -25.92 2.31
CA PHE A 53 3.19 -24.99 3.44
C PHE A 53 2.79 -25.74 4.71
N ASN A 54 3.63 -25.72 5.74
CA ASN A 54 3.44 -26.46 6.99
C ASN A 54 3.08 -27.95 6.77
N HIS A 55 3.79 -28.61 5.85
CA HIS A 55 3.59 -30.02 5.45
C HIS A 55 2.27 -30.32 4.75
N GLU A 56 1.57 -29.29 4.26
CA GLU A 56 0.30 -29.45 3.56
C GLU A 56 0.30 -28.70 2.23
N ARG A 57 -0.40 -29.27 1.25
CA ARG A 57 -0.52 -28.68 -0.08
C ARG A 57 -1.63 -27.64 -0.09
N LEU A 58 -1.28 -26.36 -0.10
CA LEU A 58 -2.21 -25.23 -0.04
C LEU A 58 -2.09 -24.32 -1.28
N PRO A 59 -3.20 -23.70 -1.73
CA PRO A 59 -3.16 -22.78 -2.85
C PRO A 59 -2.76 -21.37 -2.41
N ILE A 60 -2.03 -20.68 -3.28
CA ILE A 60 -1.86 -19.22 -3.25
C ILE A 60 -2.21 -18.64 -4.62
N LEU A 61 -2.76 -17.44 -4.62
CA LEU A 61 -3.09 -16.67 -5.80
C LEU A 61 -1.88 -15.83 -6.21
N LEU A 62 -1.52 -15.91 -7.48
CA LEU A 62 -0.45 -15.12 -8.07
C LEU A 62 -1.01 -13.81 -8.64
N GLN A 63 -0.29 -12.72 -8.38
CA GLN A 63 -0.63 -11.40 -8.89
C GLN A 63 -0.18 -11.22 -10.35
N ASN A 64 -1.03 -10.60 -11.17
CA ASN A 64 -0.69 -10.05 -12.48
C ASN A 64 -0.18 -8.59 -12.35
N VAL A 65 0.41 -8.02 -13.40
CA VAL A 65 1.11 -6.71 -13.36
C VAL A 65 0.24 -5.56 -12.80
N ASN A 66 -1.09 -5.64 -12.93
CA ASN A 66 -2.05 -4.64 -12.44
C ASN A 66 -2.99 -5.17 -11.35
N GLY A 67 -2.68 -6.32 -10.74
CA GLY A 67 -3.60 -7.01 -9.85
C GLY A 67 -3.82 -6.29 -8.52
N PRO A 68 -4.99 -6.49 -7.90
CA PRO A 68 -5.33 -5.90 -6.62
C PRO A 68 -4.55 -6.56 -5.49
N CYS A 69 -3.31 -6.10 -5.28
CA CYS A 69 -2.45 -6.61 -4.22
C CYS A 69 -3.09 -6.62 -2.81
N PRO A 70 -3.92 -5.65 -2.38
CA PRO A 70 -4.55 -5.72 -1.07
C PRO A 70 -5.50 -6.91 -0.95
N LEU A 71 -6.30 -7.17 -2.00
CA LEU A 71 -7.22 -8.31 -2.05
C LEU A 71 -6.45 -9.64 -2.02
N LEU A 72 -5.42 -9.76 -2.85
CA LEU A 72 -4.64 -11.00 -2.96
C LEU A 72 -3.87 -11.31 -1.68
N ALA A 73 -3.30 -10.30 -1.02
CA ALA A 73 -2.61 -10.47 0.26
C ALA A 73 -3.55 -11.03 1.34
N ILE A 74 -4.76 -10.45 1.46
CA ILE A 74 -5.79 -10.93 2.39
C ILE A 74 -6.20 -12.37 2.05
N VAL A 75 -6.57 -12.64 0.80
CA VAL A 75 -7.10 -13.94 0.40
C VAL A 75 -6.05 -15.03 0.54
N ASN A 76 -4.78 -14.76 0.21
CA ASN A 76 -3.69 -15.71 0.41
C ASN A 76 -3.52 -16.09 1.89
N ILE A 77 -3.64 -15.12 2.81
CA ILE A 77 -3.63 -15.43 4.24
C ILE A 77 -4.81 -16.34 4.61
N LEU A 78 -6.01 -16.07 4.09
CA LEU A 78 -7.19 -16.91 4.37
C LEU A 78 -7.07 -18.32 3.79
N LEU A 79 -6.46 -18.47 2.61
CA LEU A 79 -6.16 -19.78 2.00
C LEU A 79 -5.14 -20.56 2.85
N LEU A 80 -4.06 -19.90 3.27
CA LEU A 80 -3.02 -20.51 4.11
C LEU A 80 -3.53 -20.86 5.52
N ARG A 81 -4.50 -20.09 6.05
CA ARG A 81 -5.21 -20.40 7.29
C ARG A 81 -6.35 -21.42 7.11
N LYS A 82 -6.58 -21.93 5.89
CA LYS A 82 -7.69 -22.83 5.50
C LYS A 82 -9.08 -22.30 5.86
N ARG A 83 -9.24 -20.97 5.88
CA ARG A 83 -10.53 -20.31 6.10
C ARG A 83 -11.34 -20.21 4.82
N ILE A 84 -10.65 -20.13 3.69
CA ILE A 84 -11.21 -20.26 2.34
C ILE A 84 -10.59 -21.51 1.71
N LEU A 85 -11.40 -22.28 0.98
CA LEU A 85 -10.96 -23.50 0.31
C LEU A 85 -11.25 -23.40 -1.19
N LEU A 86 -10.29 -23.84 -2.00
CA LEU A 86 -10.44 -23.96 -3.45
C LEU A 86 -10.48 -25.43 -3.85
N HIS A 87 -11.05 -25.72 -5.02
CA HIS A 87 -11.06 -27.08 -5.55
C HIS A 87 -9.61 -27.56 -5.80
N PRO A 88 -9.21 -28.78 -5.39
CA PRO A 88 -7.81 -29.25 -5.45
C PRO A 88 -7.15 -29.25 -6.83
N THR A 89 -7.94 -29.24 -7.91
CA THR A 89 -7.46 -29.20 -9.29
C THR A 89 -7.54 -27.82 -9.94
N ALA A 90 -7.99 -26.79 -9.18
CA ALA A 90 -8.11 -25.44 -9.71
C ALA A 90 -6.71 -24.88 -10.04
N THR A 91 -6.58 -24.33 -11.24
CA THR A 91 -5.36 -23.69 -11.74
C THR A 91 -5.51 -22.19 -11.92
N THR A 92 -6.75 -21.70 -11.97
CA THR A 92 -7.09 -20.28 -12.11
C THR A 92 -8.35 -19.94 -11.30
N ILE A 93 -8.54 -18.65 -11.01
CA ILE A 93 -9.75 -18.11 -10.37
C ILE A 93 -10.03 -16.70 -10.86
N SER A 94 -11.31 -16.33 -11.03
CA SER A 94 -11.68 -14.97 -11.42
C SER A 94 -11.74 -14.02 -10.23
N THR A 95 -11.55 -12.73 -10.47
CA THR A 95 -11.73 -11.65 -9.49
C THR A 95 -13.10 -11.72 -8.82
N GLU A 96 -14.15 -11.90 -9.60
CA GLU A 96 -15.53 -12.03 -9.11
C GLU A 96 -15.64 -13.18 -8.10
N ARG A 97 -15.02 -14.33 -8.38
CA ARG A 97 -15.05 -15.47 -7.45
C ARG A 97 -14.21 -15.21 -6.20
N VAL A 98 -13.07 -14.53 -6.32
CA VAL A 98 -12.25 -14.14 -5.17
C VAL A 98 -13.03 -13.21 -4.24
N VAL A 99 -13.67 -12.18 -4.78
CA VAL A 99 -14.50 -11.24 -4.01
C VAL A 99 -15.69 -11.97 -3.37
N ALA A 100 -16.36 -12.86 -4.10
CA ALA A 100 -17.45 -13.66 -3.56
C ALA A 100 -17.00 -14.54 -2.38
N LEU A 101 -15.87 -15.25 -2.50
CA LEU A 101 -15.33 -16.08 -1.42
C LEU A 101 -14.97 -15.25 -0.17
N LEU A 102 -14.42 -14.05 -0.36
CA LEU A 102 -14.12 -13.15 0.75
C LEU A 102 -15.39 -12.64 1.43
N ALA A 103 -16.40 -12.23 0.65
CA ALA A 103 -17.69 -11.81 1.19
C ALA A 103 -18.43 -12.94 1.92
N GLU A 104 -18.45 -14.15 1.34
CA GLU A 104 -18.99 -15.37 1.95
C GLU A 104 -18.32 -15.65 3.31
N TYR A 105 -16.99 -15.50 3.41
CA TYR A 105 -16.26 -15.68 4.66
C TYR A 105 -16.56 -14.58 5.69
N LEU A 106 -16.60 -13.31 5.28
CA LEU A 106 -16.92 -12.18 6.17
C LEU A 106 -18.27 -12.37 6.87
N LEU A 107 -19.29 -12.84 6.13
CA LEU A 107 -20.62 -13.11 6.67
C LEU A 107 -20.68 -14.29 7.66
N GLN A 108 -19.66 -15.15 7.67
CA GLN A 108 -19.56 -16.31 8.56
C GLN A 108 -18.70 -16.04 9.81
N ILE A 109 -18.17 -14.82 9.97
CA ILE A 109 -17.35 -14.48 11.14
C ILE A 109 -18.20 -14.61 12.41
N ASP A 110 -17.68 -15.38 13.36
CA ASP A 110 -18.27 -15.53 14.68
C ASP A 110 -17.96 -14.28 15.50
N SER A 111 -18.96 -13.39 15.62
CA SER A 111 -18.82 -12.11 16.31
C SER A 111 -18.39 -12.28 17.77
N THR A 112 -18.67 -13.42 18.41
CA THR A 112 -18.29 -13.68 19.82
C THR A 112 -16.78 -13.78 20.03
N LYS A 113 -16.01 -14.00 18.96
CA LYS A 113 -14.54 -14.11 19.00
C LYS A 113 -13.84 -12.77 18.73
N LEU A 114 -14.57 -11.74 18.35
CA LEU A 114 -14.02 -10.40 18.14
C LEU A 114 -13.81 -9.69 19.48
N PRO A 115 -12.86 -8.74 19.59
CA PRO A 115 -12.75 -7.87 20.75
C PRO A 115 -14.06 -7.12 21.05
N ASN A 116 -14.41 -6.91 22.32
CA ASN A 116 -15.70 -6.31 22.76
C ASN A 116 -16.13 -5.05 21.98
N ARG A 117 -15.18 -4.18 21.60
CA ARG A 117 -15.46 -2.97 20.82
C ARG A 117 -15.94 -3.27 19.40
N GLN A 118 -15.40 -4.31 18.77
CA GLN A 118 -15.80 -4.74 17.44
C GLN A 118 -17.10 -5.53 17.48
N GLN A 119 -17.40 -6.23 18.59
CA GLN A 119 -18.68 -6.93 18.77
C GLN A 119 -19.87 -5.97 18.76
N ALA A 120 -19.76 -4.85 19.50
CA ALA A 120 -20.84 -3.87 19.61
C ALA A 120 -21.19 -3.20 18.26
N ASN A 121 -20.21 -3.11 17.36
CA ASN A 121 -20.35 -2.48 16.05
C ASN A 121 -20.29 -3.51 14.91
N TYR A 122 -20.47 -4.80 15.20
CA TYR A 122 -20.18 -5.86 14.23
C TYR A 122 -21.00 -5.74 12.94
N GLU A 123 -22.30 -5.52 13.06
CA GLU A 123 -23.19 -5.38 11.89
C GLU A 123 -22.77 -4.20 11.01
N GLN A 124 -22.50 -3.03 11.62
CA GLN A 124 -22.02 -1.85 10.90
C GLN A 124 -20.65 -2.10 10.25
N ASN A 125 -19.72 -2.75 10.97
CA ASN A 125 -18.38 -3.04 10.46
C ASN A 125 -18.43 -3.96 9.24
N ILE A 126 -19.34 -4.95 9.24
CA ILE A 126 -19.56 -5.83 8.09
C ILE A 126 -20.15 -5.06 6.92
N GLU A 127 -21.18 -4.24 7.15
CA GLU A 127 -21.79 -3.41 6.10
C GLU A 127 -20.75 -2.46 5.47
N ASP A 128 -20.00 -1.75 6.30
CA ASP A 128 -18.92 -0.86 5.87
C ASP A 128 -17.86 -1.62 5.06
N THR A 129 -17.47 -2.82 5.51
CA THR A 129 -16.50 -3.67 4.80
C THR A 129 -17.01 -4.08 3.42
N LEU A 130 -18.25 -4.55 3.33
CA LEU A 130 -18.86 -4.96 2.07
C LEU A 130 -18.97 -3.78 1.10
N ALA A 131 -19.24 -2.58 1.62
CA ALA A 131 -19.29 -1.35 0.82
C ALA A 131 -17.93 -0.94 0.25
N VAL A 132 -16.82 -1.23 0.94
CA VAL A 132 -15.46 -0.89 0.47
C VAL A 132 -14.77 -1.99 -0.32
N LEU A 133 -15.28 -3.22 -0.35
CA LEU A 133 -14.69 -4.35 -1.11
C LEU A 133 -14.32 -4.00 -2.57
N PRO A 134 -15.13 -3.25 -3.34
CA PRO A 134 -14.75 -2.85 -4.70
C PRO A 134 -13.48 -2.01 -4.76
N GLN A 135 -13.16 -1.23 -3.72
CA GLN A 135 -11.97 -0.38 -3.68
C GLN A 135 -10.68 -1.21 -3.59
N PHE A 136 -10.74 -2.41 -2.99
CA PHE A 136 -9.61 -3.34 -2.95
C PHE A 136 -9.17 -3.76 -4.37
N LEU A 137 -10.05 -3.65 -5.36
CA LEU A 137 -9.75 -3.95 -6.77
C LEU A 137 -8.89 -2.85 -7.43
N THR A 138 -9.03 -1.61 -6.99
CA THR A 138 -8.39 -0.44 -7.62
C THR A 138 -7.19 0.08 -6.83
N GLY A 139 -7.07 -0.30 -5.56
CA GLY A 139 -6.01 0.14 -4.66
C GLY A 139 -6.57 0.59 -3.32
N LEU A 140 -5.83 0.29 -2.25
CA LEU A 140 -6.17 0.68 -0.89
C LEU A 140 -5.32 1.89 -0.50
N ASP A 141 -5.96 3.01 -0.19
CA ASP A 141 -5.25 4.19 0.32
C ASP A 141 -4.94 4.00 1.81
N ILE A 142 -3.66 4.05 2.16
CA ILE A 142 -3.21 3.95 3.54
C ILE A 142 -2.20 5.04 3.84
N ASN A 143 -2.29 5.59 5.05
CA ASN A 143 -1.37 6.61 5.51
C ASN A 143 -0.68 6.11 6.78
N LEU A 144 0.59 5.73 6.67
CA LEU A 144 1.37 5.21 7.79
C LEU A 144 1.92 6.30 8.69
N ARG A 145 2.32 5.93 9.91
CA ARG A 145 3.10 6.76 10.84
C ARG A 145 4.46 6.14 11.07
N PHE A 146 5.49 6.96 11.27
CA PHE A 146 6.87 6.48 11.31
C PHE A 146 7.34 6.00 12.71
N ASN A 147 6.43 5.81 13.68
CA ASN A 147 6.75 5.53 15.09
C ASN A 147 6.62 4.06 15.50
N GLY A 148 6.09 3.18 14.65
CA GLY A 148 5.93 1.75 14.94
C GLY A 148 5.49 0.99 13.70
N VAL A 149 5.71 -0.33 13.67
CA VAL A 149 5.50 -1.14 12.45
C VAL A 149 4.03 -1.42 12.14
N ASP A 150 3.15 -1.24 13.11
CA ASP A 150 1.69 -1.42 13.03
C ASP A 150 0.94 -0.08 13.04
N GLN A 151 1.64 1.03 12.79
CA GLN A 151 1.09 2.37 13.00
C GLN A 151 0.59 2.97 11.68
N PHE A 152 -0.74 3.02 11.55
CA PHE A 152 -1.43 3.65 10.43
C PHE A 152 -2.45 4.67 10.94
N GLU A 153 -2.80 5.65 10.13
CA GLU A 153 -4.03 6.41 10.31
C GLU A 153 -5.21 5.48 10.06
N TYR A 154 -6.15 5.45 11.00
CA TYR A 154 -7.33 4.61 10.85
C TYR A 154 -8.20 5.16 9.72
N THR A 155 -8.31 4.38 8.65
CA THR A 155 -9.25 4.63 7.54
C THR A 155 -10.34 3.57 7.56
N ARG A 156 -11.48 3.85 6.92
CA ARG A 156 -12.61 2.90 6.90
C ARG A 156 -12.23 1.60 6.21
N GLU A 157 -11.39 1.70 5.20
CA GLU A 157 -10.95 0.61 4.37
C GLU A 157 -10.02 -0.36 5.13
N CYS A 158 -9.39 0.08 6.22
CA CYS A 158 -8.56 -0.79 7.07
C CYS A 158 -9.37 -1.73 7.97
N ILE A 159 -10.68 -1.53 8.12
CA ILE A 159 -11.52 -2.30 9.04
C ILE A 159 -11.55 -3.81 8.72
N ILE A 160 -11.33 -4.17 7.46
CA ILE A 160 -11.30 -5.56 7.02
C ILE A 160 -10.18 -6.35 7.70
N PHE A 161 -9.04 -5.72 7.97
CA PHE A 161 -7.90 -6.37 8.63
C PHE A 161 -8.26 -6.77 10.06
N ASP A 162 -8.94 -5.87 10.77
CA ASP A 162 -9.44 -6.08 12.12
C ASP A 162 -10.46 -7.23 12.17
N LEU A 163 -11.46 -7.22 11.28
CA LEU A 163 -12.48 -8.27 11.21
C LEU A 163 -11.91 -9.65 10.90
N LEU A 164 -10.92 -9.71 10.00
CA LEU A 164 -10.28 -10.96 9.60
C LEU A 164 -9.20 -11.44 10.58
N GLY A 165 -8.86 -10.63 11.59
CA GLY A 165 -7.74 -10.90 12.49
C GLY A 165 -6.42 -11.01 11.73
N ILE A 166 -6.19 -10.09 10.79
CA ILE A 166 -4.99 -10.01 9.98
C ILE A 166 -4.24 -8.75 10.39
N GLN A 167 -3.01 -8.88 10.87
CA GLN A 167 -2.19 -7.70 11.17
C GLN A 167 -1.68 -7.09 9.86
N LEU A 168 -1.77 -5.77 9.76
CA LEU A 168 -1.13 -4.97 8.73
C LEU A 168 0.14 -4.35 9.31
N TYR A 169 1.27 -4.52 8.63
CA TYR A 169 2.55 -3.97 9.03
C TYR A 169 3.21 -3.14 7.92
N HIS A 170 4.14 -2.26 8.30
CA HIS A 170 5.10 -1.60 7.43
C HIS A 170 6.46 -1.49 8.12
N GLY A 171 7.52 -1.26 7.36
CA GLY A 171 8.89 -1.11 7.89
C GLY A 171 9.50 0.28 7.70
N TRP A 172 8.69 1.26 7.35
CA TRP A 172 9.13 2.65 7.15
C TRP A 172 9.13 3.42 8.47
N ILE A 173 10.18 3.22 9.28
CA ILE A 173 10.25 3.70 10.66
C ILE A 173 11.42 4.68 10.80
N ILE A 174 11.19 5.83 11.44
CA ILE A 174 12.27 6.75 11.78
C ILE A 174 13.04 6.17 12.97
N ASP A 175 14.34 5.94 12.77
CA ASP A 175 15.24 5.50 13.82
C ASP A 175 15.30 6.55 14.96
N PRO A 176 15.01 6.19 16.22
CA PRO A 176 15.14 7.09 17.36
C PRO A 176 16.55 7.70 17.55
N GLN A 177 17.59 7.08 16.99
CA GLN A 177 18.95 7.63 16.96
C GLN A 177 19.06 8.88 16.08
N ASN A 178 18.18 9.04 15.09
CA ASN A 178 18.07 10.25 14.31
C ASN A 178 17.37 11.36 15.12
N LYS A 179 18.16 12.08 15.92
CA LYS A 179 17.67 13.15 16.80
C LYS A 179 16.95 14.28 16.06
N GLN A 180 17.28 14.52 14.78
CA GLN A 180 16.65 15.57 13.98
C GLN A 180 15.20 15.20 13.62
N LEU A 181 14.95 13.92 13.33
CA LEU A 181 13.63 13.43 12.91
C LEU A 181 12.82 12.78 14.03
N GLN A 182 13.42 12.58 15.20
CA GLN A 182 12.79 11.88 16.33
C GLN A 182 11.42 12.47 16.71
N ALA A 183 11.28 13.79 16.72
CA ALA A 183 10.02 14.45 17.05
C ALA A 183 8.94 14.25 15.97
N LEU A 184 9.34 13.99 14.73
CA LEU A 184 8.48 13.85 13.57
C LEU A 184 7.93 12.44 13.39
N ARG A 185 8.45 11.45 14.14
CA ARG A 185 8.05 10.05 13.98
C ARG A 185 6.56 9.81 14.18
N PHE A 186 5.88 10.66 14.95
CA PHE A 186 4.45 10.57 15.22
C PHE A 186 3.59 11.16 14.11
N SER A 187 4.17 11.94 13.20
CA SER A 187 3.48 12.41 12.01
C SER A 187 3.19 11.25 11.07
N SER A 188 2.06 11.31 10.38
CA SER A 188 1.81 10.43 9.25
C SER A 188 2.58 10.89 8.02
N TYR A 189 2.67 10.05 6.98
CA TYR A 189 3.34 10.40 5.73
C TYR A 189 2.78 11.72 5.15
N ASN A 190 1.46 11.85 5.05
CA ASN A 190 0.82 13.07 4.54
C ASN A 190 1.18 14.30 5.38
N GLN A 191 1.09 14.19 6.71
CA GLN A 191 1.47 15.29 7.62
C GLN A 191 2.94 15.68 7.46
N LEU A 192 3.83 14.70 7.28
CA LEU A 192 5.27 14.92 7.13
C LEU A 192 5.59 15.63 5.81
N VAL A 193 4.98 15.20 4.71
CA VAL A 193 5.14 15.82 3.38
C VAL A 193 4.61 17.25 3.38
N GLU A 194 3.40 17.49 3.92
CA GLU A 194 2.88 18.84 4.02
C GLU A 194 3.77 19.75 4.88
N LYS A 195 4.30 19.24 5.99
CA LYS A 195 5.22 19.99 6.86
C LYS A 195 6.48 20.36 6.09
N MET A 196 7.07 19.41 5.37
CA MET A 196 8.25 19.63 4.53
C MET A 196 8.01 20.71 3.47
N LEU A 197 6.88 20.66 2.76
CA LEU A 197 6.50 21.65 1.75
C LEU A 197 6.31 23.06 2.33
N ARG A 198 5.59 23.17 3.45
CA ARG A 198 5.37 24.46 4.14
C ARG A 198 6.67 25.11 4.60
N GLN A 199 7.63 24.31 5.04
CA GLN A 199 8.89 24.78 5.62
C GLN A 199 10.00 25.03 4.60
N LYS A 200 9.89 24.45 3.38
CA LYS A 200 10.93 24.53 2.34
C LYS A 200 11.27 25.97 1.92
N HIS A 201 10.30 26.87 2.01
CA HIS A 201 10.44 28.29 1.67
C HIS A 201 10.42 29.22 2.89
N SER A 202 10.65 28.70 4.10
CA SER A 202 10.68 29.51 5.31
C SER A 202 12.00 30.27 5.45
N ASP A 203 11.94 31.55 5.83
CA ASP A 203 13.11 32.36 6.19
C ASP A 203 13.77 31.89 7.51
N ASN A 204 13.12 31.00 8.26
CA ASN A 204 13.67 30.44 9.48
C ASN A 204 14.60 29.27 9.16
N GLU A 205 15.91 29.46 9.40
CA GLU A 205 16.94 28.44 9.13
C GLU A 205 16.65 27.09 9.80
N ASN A 206 16.07 27.07 11.00
CA ASN A 206 15.79 25.81 11.70
C ASN A 206 14.67 25.03 11.01
N LEU A 207 13.64 25.72 10.52
CA LEU A 207 12.55 25.10 9.76
C LEU A 207 13.04 24.63 8.39
N SER A 208 13.92 25.41 7.74
CA SER A 208 14.55 25.01 6.49
C SER A 208 15.42 23.74 6.66
N ARG A 209 16.23 23.68 7.72
CA ARG A 209 17.02 22.47 8.07
C ARG A 209 16.14 21.26 8.36
N GLU A 210 15.05 21.42 9.12
CA GLU A 210 14.09 20.34 9.38
C GLU A 210 13.48 19.80 8.08
N SER A 211 13.05 20.68 7.16
CA SER A 211 12.52 20.33 5.84
C SER A 211 13.54 19.53 5.00
N LEU A 212 14.80 19.96 4.98
CA LEU A 212 15.89 19.24 4.30
C LEU A 212 16.14 17.84 4.89
N SER A 213 16.13 17.72 6.23
CA SER A 213 16.27 16.41 6.89
C SER A 213 15.12 15.47 6.56
N ILE A 214 13.88 15.98 6.44
CA ILE A 214 12.72 15.20 6.00
C ILE A 214 12.91 14.74 4.55
N GLU A 215 13.25 15.66 3.66
CA GLU A 215 13.47 15.37 2.24
C GLU A 215 14.55 14.30 2.06
N GLN A 216 15.68 14.43 2.77
CA GLN A 216 16.76 13.44 2.77
C GLN A 216 16.29 12.07 3.28
N PHE A 217 15.53 12.01 4.37
CA PHE A 217 15.03 10.73 4.89
C PHE A 217 14.11 10.03 3.90
N LEU A 218 13.18 10.77 3.28
CA LEU A 218 12.27 10.21 2.28
C LEU A 218 13.04 9.73 1.04
N GLU A 219 14.06 10.47 0.63
CA GLU A 219 14.96 10.15 -0.49
C GLU A 219 15.76 8.86 -0.25
N GLU A 220 16.41 8.76 0.90
CA GLU A 220 17.24 7.60 1.28
C GLU A 220 16.39 6.35 1.48
N ASN A 221 15.12 6.51 1.88
CA ASN A 221 14.21 5.42 2.22
C ASN A 221 13.02 5.29 1.27
N ARG A 222 13.20 5.65 0.00
CA ARG A 222 12.17 5.53 -1.07
C ARG A 222 11.55 4.15 -1.22
N SER A 223 12.26 3.10 -0.81
CA SER A 223 11.73 1.72 -0.83
C SER A 223 10.72 1.43 0.29
N GLN A 224 10.40 2.44 1.12
CA GLN A 224 9.47 2.36 2.25
C GLN A 224 9.85 1.29 3.28
N LEU A 225 11.15 1.05 3.43
CA LEU A 225 11.71 0.08 4.36
C LEU A 225 13.04 0.61 4.88
N THR A 226 13.20 0.63 6.19
CA THR A 226 14.40 1.10 6.89
C THR A 226 15.07 -0.07 7.61
N CYS A 227 16.39 0.01 7.85
CA CYS A 227 17.09 -1.01 8.65
C CYS A 227 16.47 -1.15 10.06
N TYR A 228 16.17 -0.01 10.70
CA TYR A 228 15.52 0.00 12.00
C TYR A 228 14.10 -0.61 11.96
N GLY A 229 13.33 -0.35 10.90
CA GLY A 229 12.02 -0.95 10.70
C GLY A 229 12.07 -2.47 10.52
N ILE A 230 13.08 -3.01 9.83
CA ILE A 230 13.29 -4.47 9.72
C ILE A 230 13.52 -5.08 11.11
N LEU A 231 14.37 -4.46 11.93
CA LEU A 231 14.61 -4.92 13.31
C LEU A 231 13.31 -4.90 14.11
N LYS A 232 12.50 -3.84 13.98
CA LYS A 232 11.21 -3.74 14.68
C LYS A 232 10.18 -4.74 14.19
N LEU A 233 10.13 -5.05 12.90
CA LEU A 233 9.27 -6.11 12.37
C LEU A 233 9.66 -7.45 13.01
N ASN A 234 10.95 -7.77 13.04
CA ASN A 234 11.46 -9.00 13.64
C ASN A 234 11.20 -9.11 15.16
N GLU A 235 11.19 -7.98 15.88
CA GLU A 235 10.84 -7.96 17.31
C GLU A 235 9.33 -8.06 17.57
N THR A 236 8.49 -7.59 16.64
CA THR A 236 7.03 -7.45 16.85
C THR A 236 6.26 -8.66 16.34
N MET A 237 6.66 -9.23 15.21
CA MET A 237 5.99 -10.37 14.60
C MET A 237 6.25 -11.65 15.42
N GLN A 238 5.22 -12.46 15.57
CA GLN A 238 5.33 -13.76 16.21
C GLN A 238 5.79 -14.83 15.20
N ASP A 239 6.50 -15.85 15.69
CA ASP A 239 6.87 -16.99 14.87
C ASP A 239 5.63 -17.63 14.23
N ASN A 240 5.72 -17.91 12.93
CA ASN A 240 4.64 -18.48 12.11
C ASN A 240 3.37 -17.61 11.97
N GLN A 241 3.42 -16.32 12.37
CA GLN A 241 2.32 -15.40 12.14
C GLN A 241 2.22 -15.02 10.66
N LEU A 242 1.02 -15.18 10.09
CA LEU A 242 0.67 -14.63 8.78
C LEU A 242 0.09 -13.22 8.97
N ALA A 243 0.65 -12.25 8.26
CA ALA A 243 0.31 -10.84 8.28
C ALA A 243 0.51 -10.23 6.88
N VAL A 244 -0.06 -9.05 6.65
CA VAL A 244 0.14 -8.28 5.41
C VAL A 244 1.24 -7.25 5.62
N LEU A 245 2.16 -7.14 4.66
CA LEU A 245 3.22 -6.13 4.68
C LEU A 245 2.97 -5.09 3.59
N PHE A 246 2.78 -3.83 3.99
CA PHE A 246 2.82 -2.70 3.09
C PHE A 246 4.26 -2.21 2.89
N ARG A 247 4.71 -2.23 1.63
CA ARG A 247 6.01 -1.72 1.23
C ARG A 247 5.99 -1.34 -0.24
N ASN A 248 6.58 -0.19 -0.56
CA ASN A 248 6.73 0.31 -1.93
C ASN A 248 5.39 0.39 -2.67
N ASN A 249 4.37 0.97 -2.01
CA ASN A 249 3.00 1.09 -2.52
C ASN A 249 2.35 -0.24 -2.90
N HIS A 250 2.73 -1.32 -2.21
CA HIS A 250 2.30 -2.67 -2.53
C HIS A 250 2.04 -3.46 -1.24
N PHE A 251 1.01 -4.31 -1.27
CA PHE A 251 0.62 -5.19 -0.16
C PHE A 251 1.09 -6.62 -0.47
N ASN A 252 1.90 -7.17 0.44
CA ASN A 252 2.52 -8.49 0.32
C ASN A 252 1.93 -9.45 1.36
#